data_AF-Q2INN7-F1
#
_entry.id   AF-Q2INN7-F1
#
_cell.length_a   1.000
_cell.length_b   1.000
_cell.length_c   1.000
_cell.angle_alpha   90.00
_cell.angle_beta   90.00
_cell.angle_gamma   90.00
#
_symmetry.space_group_name_H-M   'P 1'
#
loop_
_entity.id
_entity.type
_entity.pdbx_description
1 polymer ?
#
loop_
_entity_poly.entity_id
_entity_poly.type
_entity_poly.pdbx_seq_one_letter_code
_entity_poly.pdbx_strand_id
1 'polypeptide(L)'
;MKTRLATLFLAAAALACKVDNNASIQVVALCAPPAETCGTEGGCDAYLASQPFLYLEGGTNYLELFVEMTNQLADNADPSAGRLNTNDAYLEKYRLTYRSAFFNYADYDYPASGILRAGSTSAPIVRLIPETISAPLSAAMAAAGATTGLVEVGLTITGHYASGDSFEVGGVTFPVDVHNDAFPGYTCPNATDTITYVCPNTAQTAAYTCTAAPAAP
;
A
#
# COMPACT_ATOMS: atom_id res chain seq x y z
N MET A 1 -30.68 -28.81 -41.40
CA MET A 1 -30.29 -28.96 -39.99
C MET A 1 -29.72 -27.62 -39.52
N LYS A 2 -30.34 -27.02 -38.51
CA LYS A 2 -29.95 -25.73 -37.93
C LYS A 2 -29.04 -26.00 -36.73
N THR A 3 -27.77 -25.62 -36.81
CA THR A 3 -26.86 -25.65 -35.65
C THR A 3 -26.53 -24.22 -35.30
N ARG A 4 -27.18 -23.74 -34.24
CA ARG A 4 -26.87 -22.48 -33.56
C ARG A 4 -25.59 -22.71 -32.77
N LEU A 5 -24.55 -21.91 -32.98
CA LEU A 5 -23.48 -21.76 -32.00
C LEU A 5 -23.66 -20.41 -31.31
N ALA A 6 -23.96 -20.50 -30.02
CA ALA A 6 -24.23 -19.39 -29.14
C ALA A 6 -22.91 -18.67 -28.77
N THR A 7 -22.98 -17.34 -28.85
CA THR A 7 -22.40 -16.35 -27.93
C THR A 7 -21.53 -16.88 -26.78
N LEU A 8 -20.25 -16.50 -26.81
CA LEU A 8 -19.46 -16.19 -25.61
C LEU A 8 -18.95 -14.76 -25.76
N PHE A 9 -19.80 -13.79 -25.41
CA PHE A 9 -19.32 -12.48 -24.99
C PHE A 9 -18.62 -12.70 -23.65
N LEU A 10 -17.28 -12.73 -23.65
CA LEU A 10 -16.52 -12.47 -22.44
C LEU A 10 -16.81 -11.02 -22.05
N ALA A 11 -17.81 -10.84 -21.19
CA ALA A 11 -17.93 -9.65 -20.39
C ALA A 11 -16.70 -9.62 -19.49
N ALA A 12 -15.69 -8.87 -19.90
CA ALA A 12 -14.70 -8.32 -19.00
C ALA A 12 -15.46 -7.36 -18.07
N ALA A 13 -16.12 -7.94 -17.06
CA ALA A 13 -16.51 -7.24 -15.86
C ALA A 13 -15.19 -6.89 -15.17
N ALA A 14 -14.55 -5.82 -15.64
CA ALA A 14 -13.74 -5.01 -14.78
C ALA A 14 -14.59 -4.78 -13.53
N LEU A 15 -14.09 -5.23 -12.38
CA LEU A 15 -14.57 -4.79 -11.07
C LEU A 15 -14.28 -3.29 -10.96
N ALA A 16 -14.94 -2.47 -11.78
CA ALA A 16 -15.29 -1.13 -11.40
C ALA A 16 -16.45 -1.30 -10.42
N CYS A 17 -16.14 -1.69 -9.19
CA CYS A 17 -16.91 -1.19 -8.06
C CYS A 17 -16.83 0.33 -8.18
N LYS A 18 -17.79 0.93 -8.91
CA LYS A 18 -18.21 2.30 -8.67
C LYS A 18 -18.81 2.30 -7.27
N VAL A 19 -17.92 2.31 -6.28
CA VAL A 19 -18.23 2.93 -5.01
C VAL A 19 -18.60 4.37 -5.40
N ASP A 20 -19.81 4.81 -5.05
CA ASP A 20 -20.18 6.22 -5.15
C ASP A 20 -19.19 7.00 -4.29
N ASN A 21 -18.08 7.43 -4.89
CA ASN A 21 -17.06 8.19 -4.19
C ASN A 21 -17.39 9.67 -4.40
N ASN A 22 -18.27 10.20 -3.54
CA ASN A 22 -18.41 11.65 -3.34
C ASN A 22 -17.13 12.25 -2.72
N ALA A 23 -16.08 11.45 -2.48
CA ALA A 23 -14.78 11.94 -2.08
C ALA A 23 -13.98 12.41 -3.29
N SER A 24 -13.59 13.68 -3.25
CA SER A 24 -12.68 14.32 -4.21
C SER A 24 -11.26 13.75 -4.19
N ILE A 25 -10.87 13.05 -3.11
CA ILE A 25 -9.63 12.29 -3.05
C ILE A 25 -9.95 10.80 -3.23
N GLN A 26 -9.21 10.12 -4.09
CA GLN A 26 -9.32 8.69 -4.33
C GLN A 26 -7.99 8.01 -4.04
N VAL A 27 -8.02 6.94 -3.23
CA VAL A 27 -6.92 5.98 -3.14
C VAL A 27 -7.02 5.01 -4.30
N VAL A 28 -5.94 4.87 -5.08
CA VAL A 28 -5.92 4.08 -6.32
C VAL A 28 -5.36 2.68 -6.04
N ALA A 29 -4.11 2.58 -5.58
CA ALA A 29 -3.40 1.33 -5.42
C ALA A 29 -2.15 1.48 -4.53
N LEU A 30 -1.52 0.35 -4.20
CA LEU A 30 -0.17 0.31 -3.66
C LEU A 30 0.84 0.35 -4.81
N CYS A 31 1.88 1.18 -4.70
CA CYS A 31 2.96 1.17 -5.66
C CYS A 31 3.87 -0.03 -5.43
N ALA A 32 4.41 -0.55 -6.54
CA ALA A 32 5.61 -1.36 -6.48
C ALA A 32 6.76 -0.49 -5.94
N PRO A 33 7.67 -1.06 -5.15
CA PRO A 33 8.83 -0.33 -4.69
C PRO A 33 9.70 0.08 -5.88
N PRO A 34 10.21 1.32 -5.89
CA PRO A 34 11.08 1.81 -6.95
C PRO A 34 12.42 1.05 -6.95
N ALA A 35 13.00 0.86 -8.14
CA ALA A 35 14.19 0.03 -8.33
C ALA A 35 15.47 0.62 -7.70
N GLU A 36 15.58 1.95 -7.57
CA GLU A 36 16.84 2.60 -7.16
C GLU A 36 16.66 3.83 -6.25
N THR A 37 15.50 4.51 -6.30
CA THR A 37 15.25 5.75 -5.55
C THR A 37 13.97 5.61 -4.74
N CYS A 38 14.03 5.76 -3.41
CA CYS A 38 12.87 5.66 -2.52
C CYS A 38 11.91 6.87 -2.64
N GLY A 39 11.55 7.22 -3.87
CA GLY A 39 10.68 8.34 -4.21
C GLY A 39 9.89 8.04 -5.48
N THR A 40 8.69 8.59 -5.52
CA THR A 40 7.75 8.53 -6.63
C THR A 40 7.55 9.96 -7.14
N GLU A 41 7.82 10.22 -8.43
CA GLU A 41 7.51 11.52 -9.04
C GLU A 41 6.10 11.47 -9.64
N GLY A 42 5.09 11.88 -8.87
CA GLY A 42 3.73 12.09 -9.40
C GLY A 42 2.83 10.84 -9.46
N GLY A 43 3.17 9.76 -8.77
CA GLY A 43 2.37 8.53 -8.71
C GLY A 43 3.23 7.27 -8.71
N CYS A 44 2.59 6.11 -8.85
CA CYS A 44 3.30 4.85 -9.01
C CYS A 44 3.84 4.72 -10.44
N ASP A 45 5.14 4.45 -10.60
CA ASP A 45 5.70 4.00 -11.90
C ASP A 45 5.20 2.61 -12.28
N ALA A 46 4.95 1.77 -11.27
CA ALA A 46 4.36 0.46 -11.39
C ALA A 46 3.53 0.14 -10.14
N TYR A 47 2.48 -0.66 -10.31
CA TYR A 47 1.65 -1.14 -9.20
C TYR A 47 2.18 -2.44 -8.63
N LEU A 48 1.96 -2.63 -7.33
CA LEU A 48 2.33 -3.86 -6.65
C LEU A 48 1.49 -5.02 -7.24
N ALA A 49 2.16 -5.96 -7.92
CA ALA A 49 1.50 -7.08 -8.59
C ALA A 49 1.18 -8.26 -7.64
N SER A 50 1.77 -8.26 -6.45
CA SER A 50 1.58 -9.29 -5.43
C SER A 50 1.01 -8.70 -4.14
N GLN A 51 0.57 -9.57 -3.25
CA GLN A 51 0.24 -9.14 -1.90
C GLN A 51 1.50 -8.62 -1.18
N PRO A 52 1.44 -7.48 -0.47
CA PRO A 52 2.54 -7.04 0.37
C PRO A 52 2.78 -8.03 1.51
N PHE A 53 4.03 -8.14 1.96
CA PHE A 53 4.40 -9.03 3.06
C PHE A 53 5.33 -8.35 4.07
N LEU A 54 5.33 -8.88 5.30
CA LEU A 54 6.19 -8.43 6.39
C LEU A 54 6.71 -9.62 7.21
N TYR A 55 8.01 -9.65 7.47
CA TYR A 55 8.62 -10.58 8.43
C TYR A 55 8.77 -9.89 9.79
N LEU A 56 8.32 -10.56 10.85
CA LEU A 56 8.29 -10.07 12.23
C LEU A 56 9.48 -10.54 13.07
N GLU A 57 10.56 -10.98 12.45
CA GLU A 57 11.79 -11.43 13.14
C GLU A 57 12.23 -10.40 14.20
N GLY A 58 12.18 -10.77 15.49
CA GLY A 58 12.54 -9.90 16.61
C GLY A 58 11.47 -8.86 17.03
N GLY A 59 10.31 -8.81 16.36
CA GLY A 59 9.11 -8.09 16.80
C GLY A 59 9.08 -6.59 16.53
N THR A 60 10.16 -5.95 16.09
CA THR A 60 10.25 -4.48 15.92
C THR A 60 10.30 -4.03 14.45
N ASN A 61 9.73 -4.83 13.54
CA ASN A 61 9.73 -4.53 12.10
C ASN A 61 8.54 -3.66 11.71
N TYR A 62 8.62 -3.00 10.56
CA TYR A 62 7.53 -2.20 10.04
C TYR A 62 7.39 -2.40 8.53
N LEU A 63 6.21 -2.07 8.01
CA LEU A 63 5.91 -2.05 6.58
C LEU A 63 5.49 -0.63 6.21
N GLU A 64 6.23 0.01 5.31
CA GLU A 64 5.76 1.21 4.62
C GLU A 64 5.70 0.94 3.13
N LEU A 65 4.67 1.50 2.48
CA LEU A 65 4.50 1.44 1.05
C LEU A 65 4.05 2.81 0.55
N PHE A 66 4.37 3.11 -0.70
CA PHE A 66 3.77 4.26 -1.38
C PHE A 66 2.33 3.90 -1.76
N VAL A 67 1.39 4.77 -1.41
CA VAL A 67 -0.03 4.59 -1.70
C VAL A 67 -0.43 5.65 -2.70
N GLU A 68 -0.79 5.26 -3.92
CA GLU A 68 -1.23 6.22 -4.93
C GLU A 68 -2.59 6.81 -4.58
N MET A 69 -2.63 8.13 -4.63
CA MET A 69 -3.79 8.96 -4.34
C MET A 69 -3.97 9.97 -5.45
N THR A 70 -5.21 10.15 -5.89
CA THR A 70 -5.56 11.13 -6.92
C THR A 70 -6.53 12.15 -6.34
N ASN A 71 -6.25 13.44 -6.56
CA ASN A 71 -7.19 14.51 -6.30
C ASN A 71 -7.99 14.79 -7.58
N GLN A 72 -9.25 14.35 -7.58
CA GLN A 72 -10.15 14.45 -8.73
C GLN A 72 -10.78 15.84 -8.89
N LEU A 73 -10.52 16.79 -7.99
CA LEU A 73 -10.97 18.16 -8.17
C LEU A 73 -10.24 18.81 -9.35
N ALA A 74 -10.97 19.66 -10.08
CA ALA A 74 -10.41 20.36 -11.22
C ALA A 74 -9.17 21.18 -10.83
N ASP A 75 -8.16 21.13 -11.69
CA ASP A 75 -6.95 21.96 -11.58
C ASP A 75 -7.34 23.46 -11.56
N ASN A 76 -6.67 24.19 -10.67
CA ASN A 76 -6.91 25.61 -10.40
C ASN A 76 -5.93 26.52 -11.16
N ALA A 77 -5.26 26.01 -12.19
CA ALA A 77 -4.28 26.77 -12.97
C ALA A 77 -4.88 27.97 -13.75
N ASP A 78 -6.21 28.14 -13.82
CA ASP A 78 -6.87 29.31 -14.40
C ASP A 78 -7.09 30.42 -13.35
N PRO A 79 -6.27 31.49 -13.33
CA PRO A 79 -6.41 32.58 -12.37
C PRO A 79 -7.67 33.42 -12.62
N SER A 80 -8.21 33.39 -13.83
CA SER A 80 -9.39 34.18 -14.21
C SER A 80 -10.69 33.65 -13.61
N ALA A 81 -10.70 32.38 -13.17
CA ALA A 81 -11.79 31.77 -12.42
C ALA A 81 -11.81 32.16 -10.93
N GLY A 82 -10.79 32.88 -10.43
CA GLY A 82 -10.70 33.30 -9.02
C GLY A 82 -10.44 32.17 -8.03
N ARG A 83 -10.02 30.99 -8.51
CA ARG A 83 -9.90 29.73 -7.75
C ARG A 83 -8.48 29.31 -7.43
N LEU A 84 -7.51 30.22 -7.45
CA LEU A 84 -6.10 29.86 -7.33
C LEU A 84 -5.85 29.03 -6.04
N ASN A 85 -5.50 27.76 -6.23
CA ASN A 85 -5.12 26.78 -5.21
C ASN A 85 -6.18 26.34 -4.17
N THR A 86 -7.48 26.65 -4.31
CA THR A 86 -8.49 26.28 -3.28
C THR A 86 -8.74 24.78 -3.16
N ASN A 87 -8.51 24.02 -4.22
CA ASN A 87 -8.79 22.58 -4.29
C ASN A 87 -7.57 21.70 -3.97
N ASP A 88 -6.43 22.30 -3.65
CA ASP A 88 -5.28 21.53 -3.19
C ASP A 88 -5.59 20.93 -1.82
N ALA A 89 -5.33 19.63 -1.67
CA ALA A 89 -5.58 18.90 -0.45
C ALA A 89 -4.30 18.72 0.36
N TYR A 90 -4.34 19.11 1.62
CA TYR A 90 -3.27 18.93 2.60
C TYR A 90 -3.61 17.71 3.45
N LEU A 91 -2.72 16.73 3.45
CA LEU A 91 -2.87 15.51 4.24
C LEU A 91 -2.48 15.82 5.70
N GLU A 92 -3.32 15.43 6.66
CA GLU A 92 -3.05 15.64 8.09
C GLU A 92 -2.75 14.34 8.82
N LYS A 93 -3.51 13.27 8.51
CA LYS A 93 -3.44 12.03 9.28
C LYS A 93 -3.90 10.81 8.48
N TYR A 94 -3.27 9.69 8.75
CA TYR A 94 -3.69 8.35 8.37
C TYR A 94 -4.23 7.63 9.61
N ARG A 95 -5.43 7.07 9.52
CA ARG A 95 -5.99 6.15 10.50
C ARG A 95 -5.89 4.74 9.94
N LEU A 96 -5.26 3.86 10.70
CA LEU A 96 -5.06 2.47 10.36
C LEU A 96 -5.87 1.57 11.28
N THR A 97 -6.54 0.58 10.71
CA THR A 97 -7.27 -0.46 11.45
C THR A 97 -6.71 -1.81 11.06
N TYR A 98 -6.65 -2.75 12.01
CA TYR A 98 -6.02 -4.05 11.78
C TYR A 98 -6.97 -5.17 12.15
N ARG A 99 -7.24 -6.06 11.20
CA ARG A 99 -8.02 -7.27 11.41
C ARG A 99 -7.23 -8.50 11.00
N SER A 100 -7.16 -9.49 11.88
CA SER A 100 -6.58 -10.80 11.59
C SER A 100 -7.27 -11.88 12.43
N ALA A 101 -6.94 -13.14 12.17
CA ALA A 101 -7.43 -14.26 12.98
C ALA A 101 -6.88 -14.27 14.43
N PHE A 102 -5.76 -13.59 14.66
CA PHE A 102 -5.00 -13.66 15.92
C PHE A 102 -5.08 -12.36 16.73
N PHE A 103 -5.38 -11.26 16.05
CA PHE A 103 -5.23 -9.91 16.55
C PHE A 103 -6.25 -8.99 15.91
N ASN A 104 -6.90 -8.17 16.73
CA ASN A 104 -7.78 -7.10 16.26
C ASN A 104 -7.39 -5.84 17.01
N TYR A 105 -7.05 -4.79 16.28
CA TYR A 105 -6.64 -3.51 16.85
C TYR A 105 -7.36 -2.39 16.16
N ALA A 106 -8.14 -1.66 16.95
CA ALA A 106 -8.90 -0.52 16.49
C ALA A 106 -8.01 0.72 16.53
N ASP A 107 -8.03 1.43 15.41
CA ASP A 107 -7.61 2.83 15.23
C ASP A 107 -6.21 3.18 15.74
N TYR A 108 -5.24 3.11 14.83
CA TYR A 108 -3.94 3.73 14.99
C TYR A 108 -3.84 4.98 14.10
N ASP A 109 -3.80 6.13 14.76
CA ASP A 109 -3.69 7.43 14.11
C ASP A 109 -2.20 7.81 13.94
N TYR A 110 -1.77 8.05 12.69
CA TYR A 110 -0.41 8.42 12.33
C TYR A 110 -0.41 9.76 11.58
N PRO A 111 0.48 10.71 11.91
CA PRO A 111 0.55 11.98 11.20
C PRO A 111 0.88 11.75 9.73
N ALA A 112 0.16 12.43 8.84
CA ALA A 112 0.49 12.52 7.43
C ALA A 112 1.13 13.88 7.15
N SER A 113 2.02 13.93 6.15
CA SER A 113 2.50 15.18 5.60
C SER A 113 2.53 15.04 4.08
N GLY A 114 1.94 15.99 3.38
CA GLY A 114 1.87 15.96 1.93
C GLY A 114 0.80 16.89 1.38
N ILE A 115 0.98 17.27 0.12
CA ILE A 115 -0.01 18.04 -0.64
C ILE A 115 -0.38 17.20 -1.86
N LEU A 116 -1.67 16.94 -2.02
CA LEU A 116 -2.27 16.40 -3.25
C LEU A 116 -2.82 17.58 -4.05
N ARG A 117 -2.05 18.03 -5.05
CA ARG A 117 -2.48 19.14 -5.91
C ARG A 117 -3.76 18.78 -6.65
N ALA A 118 -4.63 19.74 -6.87
CA ALA A 118 -5.85 19.53 -7.66
C ALA A 118 -5.51 18.99 -9.06
N GLY A 119 -6.30 18.03 -9.56
CA GLY A 119 -6.09 17.40 -10.85
C GLY A 119 -4.82 16.56 -10.97
N SER A 120 -4.15 16.27 -9.85
CA SER A 120 -2.89 15.51 -9.83
C SER A 120 -3.00 14.18 -9.10
N THR A 121 -2.01 13.35 -9.36
CA THR A 121 -1.77 12.09 -8.65
C THR A 121 -0.47 12.23 -7.87
N SER A 122 -0.43 11.63 -6.69
CA SER A 122 0.78 11.52 -5.88
C SER A 122 0.75 10.21 -5.11
N ALA A 123 1.92 9.70 -4.73
CA ALA A 123 2.01 8.47 -3.98
C ALA A 123 2.83 8.73 -2.69
N PRO A 124 2.22 9.25 -1.61
CA PRO A 124 2.91 9.41 -0.33
C PRO A 124 3.27 8.05 0.29
N ILE A 125 4.34 8.04 1.08
CA ILE A 125 4.70 6.89 1.92
C ILE A 125 3.69 6.78 3.06
N VAL A 126 3.12 5.59 3.23
CA VAL A 126 2.25 5.24 4.35
C VAL A 126 2.86 4.05 5.09
N ARG A 127 3.10 4.22 6.39
CA ARG A 127 3.50 3.14 7.29
C ARG A 127 2.30 2.26 7.62
N LEU A 128 2.00 1.30 6.75
CA LEU A 128 0.85 0.40 6.87
C LEU A 128 0.89 -0.49 8.11
N ILE A 129 2.08 -0.95 8.54
CA ILE A 129 2.26 -1.66 9.81
C ILE A 129 3.43 -1.03 10.54
N PRO A 130 3.20 -0.24 11.61
CA PRO A 130 4.27 0.32 12.43
C PRO A 130 4.79 -0.69 13.45
N GLU A 131 5.96 -0.38 14.01
CA GLU A 131 6.67 -1.18 15.01
C GLU A 131 5.82 -1.40 16.28
N THR A 132 4.97 -0.41 16.61
CA THR A 132 4.04 -0.48 17.74
C THR A 132 2.94 -1.53 17.54
N ILE A 133 2.70 -1.96 16.30
CA ILE A 133 1.73 -2.99 15.94
C ILE A 133 2.42 -4.33 15.66
N SER A 134 3.62 -4.32 15.08
CA SER A 134 4.39 -5.54 14.77
C SER A 134 4.70 -6.39 16.00
N ALA A 135 5.06 -5.76 17.13
CA ALA A 135 5.42 -6.48 18.35
C ALA A 135 4.20 -7.20 18.97
N PRO A 136 3.05 -6.52 19.20
CA PRO A 136 1.81 -7.20 19.61
C PRO A 136 1.36 -8.29 18.64
N LEU A 137 1.48 -8.06 17.33
CA LEU A 137 1.10 -9.03 16.31
C LEU A 137 1.98 -10.29 16.36
N SER A 138 3.31 -10.13 16.49
CA SER A 138 4.25 -11.24 16.64
C SER A 138 3.93 -12.08 17.88
N ALA A 139 3.67 -11.41 19.01
CA ALA A 139 3.28 -12.09 20.25
C ALA A 139 1.95 -12.85 20.12
N ALA A 140 0.95 -12.27 19.46
CA ALA A 140 -0.34 -12.91 19.22
C ALA A 140 -0.22 -14.15 18.31
N MET A 141 0.57 -14.05 17.23
CA MET A 141 0.84 -15.17 16.34
C MET A 141 1.59 -16.30 17.08
N ALA A 142 2.60 -15.96 17.88
CA ALA A 142 3.32 -16.94 18.70
C ALA A 142 2.41 -17.66 19.70
N ALA A 143 1.52 -16.93 20.38
CA ALA A 143 0.54 -17.50 21.30
C ALA A 143 -0.46 -18.43 20.61
N ALA A 144 -0.80 -18.15 19.35
CA ALA A 144 -1.65 -18.99 18.52
C ALA A 144 -0.91 -20.18 17.86
N GLY A 145 0.42 -20.29 18.03
CA GLY A 145 1.23 -21.31 17.36
C GLY A 145 1.31 -21.12 15.84
N ALA A 146 1.10 -19.90 15.35
CA ALA A 146 1.12 -19.56 13.93
C ALA A 146 2.45 -18.91 13.53
N THR A 147 3.06 -19.40 12.45
CA THR A 147 4.23 -18.78 11.82
C THR A 147 3.86 -17.89 10.63
N THR A 148 2.68 -18.05 10.06
CA THR A 148 2.18 -17.23 8.95
C THR A 148 0.75 -16.80 9.21
N GLY A 149 0.38 -15.59 8.76
CA GLY A 149 -0.97 -15.07 8.93
C GLY A 149 -1.30 -13.97 7.94
N LEU A 150 -2.59 -13.75 7.72
CA LEU A 150 -3.12 -12.64 6.94
C LEU A 150 -3.55 -11.52 7.88
N VAL A 151 -3.12 -10.29 7.60
CA VAL A 151 -3.58 -9.08 8.27
C VAL A 151 -4.22 -8.15 7.26
N GLU A 152 -5.47 -7.79 7.49
CA GLU A 152 -6.17 -6.76 6.73
C GLU A 152 -5.91 -5.40 7.38
N VAL A 153 -5.26 -4.51 6.64
CA VAL A 153 -4.95 -3.14 7.06
C VAL A 153 -5.95 -2.20 6.40
N GLY A 154 -6.90 -1.67 7.17
CA GLY A 154 -7.81 -0.63 6.71
C GLY A 154 -7.19 0.75 6.83
N LEU A 155 -7.18 1.52 5.75
CA LEU A 155 -6.66 2.88 5.68
C LEU A 155 -7.81 3.90 5.54
N THR A 156 -7.79 4.90 6.40
CA THR A 156 -8.57 6.13 6.29
C THR A 156 -7.64 7.33 6.32
N ILE A 157 -7.86 8.29 5.43
CA ILE A 157 -7.05 9.48 5.25
C ILE A 157 -7.91 10.68 5.60
N THR A 158 -7.38 11.59 6.42
CA THR A 158 -8.04 12.84 6.78
C THR A 158 -7.14 14.02 6.48
N GLY A 159 -7.76 15.13 6.09
CA GLY A 159 -7.06 16.39 5.86
C GLY A 159 -8.02 17.53 5.55
N HIS A 160 -7.49 18.59 4.93
CA HIS A 160 -8.26 19.75 4.52
C HIS A 160 -7.85 20.25 3.13
N TYR A 161 -8.78 20.87 2.42
CA TYR A 161 -8.48 21.64 1.22
C TYR A 161 -7.96 23.03 1.58
N ALA A 162 -7.27 23.71 0.67
CA ALA A 162 -6.84 25.09 0.91
C ALA A 162 -8.02 26.07 1.12
N SER A 163 -9.24 25.70 0.70
CA SER A 163 -10.47 26.43 1.05
C SER A 163 -10.79 26.40 2.56
N GLY A 164 -10.20 25.46 3.31
CA GLY A 164 -10.47 25.19 4.72
C GLY A 164 -11.49 24.07 4.96
N ASP A 165 -12.13 23.55 3.91
CA ASP A 165 -13.05 22.42 4.02
C ASP A 165 -12.29 21.14 4.37
N SER A 166 -12.78 20.35 5.32
CA SER A 166 -12.17 19.07 5.67
C SER A 166 -12.62 17.95 4.74
N PHE A 167 -11.78 16.93 4.62
CA PHE A 167 -12.14 15.67 3.97
C PHE A 167 -11.73 14.48 4.82
N GLU A 168 -12.48 13.40 4.64
CA GLU A 168 -12.16 12.07 5.11
C GLU A 168 -12.40 11.09 3.97
N VAL A 169 -11.39 10.29 3.66
CA VAL A 169 -11.44 9.23 2.64
C VAL A 169 -11.01 7.94 3.28
N GLY A 170 -11.96 7.05 3.50
CA GLY A 170 -11.72 5.79 4.19
C GLY A 170 -12.24 4.56 3.46
N GLY A 171 -12.02 3.41 4.08
CA GLY A 171 -12.59 2.15 3.64
C GLY A 171 -11.76 1.38 2.61
N VAL A 172 -10.51 1.78 2.37
CA VAL A 172 -9.59 0.95 1.58
C VAL A 172 -8.91 -0.04 2.50
N THR A 173 -8.93 -1.32 2.13
CA THR A 173 -8.32 -2.39 2.91
C THR A 173 -7.27 -3.09 2.07
N PHE A 174 -6.07 -3.23 2.63
CA PHE A 174 -4.96 -3.95 2.02
C PHE A 174 -4.72 -5.25 2.78
N PRO A 175 -4.76 -6.42 2.11
CA PRO A 175 -4.29 -7.65 2.70
C PRO A 175 -2.76 -7.64 2.77
N VAL A 176 -2.19 -8.01 3.91
CA VAL A 176 -0.75 -8.12 4.15
C VAL A 176 -0.44 -9.52 4.66
N ASP A 177 0.48 -10.22 3.99
CA ASP A 177 1.00 -11.49 4.48
C ASP A 177 2.05 -11.24 5.55
N VAL A 178 1.87 -11.86 6.71
CA VAL A 178 2.74 -11.65 7.86
C VAL A 178 3.38 -12.97 8.26
N HIS A 179 4.70 -12.92 8.42
CA HIS A 179 5.56 -14.04 8.72
C HIS A 179 6.20 -13.82 10.09
N ASN A 180 6.01 -14.76 11.01
CA ASN A 180 6.59 -14.75 12.35
C ASN A 180 7.71 -15.79 12.48
N ASP A 181 8.51 -15.90 11.42
CA ASP A 181 9.71 -16.68 11.30
C ASP A 181 10.84 -15.84 10.69
N ALA A 182 12.03 -16.43 10.58
CA ALA A 182 13.16 -15.77 9.96
C ALA A 182 12.95 -15.67 8.45
N PHE A 183 13.37 -14.54 7.86
CA PHE A 183 13.30 -14.37 6.41
C PHE A 183 14.17 -15.43 5.71
N PRO A 184 13.61 -16.25 4.80
CA PRO A 184 14.35 -17.36 4.19
C PRO A 184 15.38 -16.91 3.13
N GLY A 185 15.44 -15.62 2.78
CA GLY A 185 16.22 -15.11 1.65
C GLY A 185 15.45 -15.19 0.34
N TYR A 186 16.01 -14.61 -0.73
CA TYR A 186 15.47 -14.72 -2.08
C TYR A 186 16.10 -15.90 -2.82
N THR A 187 15.31 -16.62 -3.62
CA THR A 187 15.82 -17.61 -4.57
C THR A 187 16.15 -16.91 -5.89
N CYS A 188 17.43 -16.88 -6.26
CA CYS A 188 17.89 -16.24 -7.50
C CYS A 188 18.47 -17.31 -8.45
N PRO A 189 18.44 -17.08 -9.77
CA PRO A 189 19.09 -17.98 -10.73
C PRO A 189 20.58 -18.18 -10.44
N ASN A 190 21.30 -17.15 -9.97
CA ASN A 190 22.71 -17.26 -9.58
C ASN A 190 22.96 -16.85 -8.13
N ALA A 191 23.85 -17.57 -7.44
CA ALA A 191 24.23 -17.30 -6.05
C ALA A 191 24.97 -15.95 -5.84
N THR A 192 25.46 -15.35 -6.92
CA THR A 192 26.15 -14.06 -6.94
C THR A 192 25.24 -12.88 -7.24
N ASP A 193 23.98 -13.14 -7.59
CA ASP A 193 23.03 -12.06 -7.83
C ASP A 193 22.83 -11.32 -6.51
N THR A 194 22.89 -9.99 -6.54
CA THR A 194 22.57 -9.15 -5.38
C THR A 194 21.21 -8.55 -5.65
N ILE A 195 20.19 -8.98 -4.92
CA ILE A 195 18.88 -8.34 -4.97
C ILE A 195 18.91 -7.18 -3.98
N THR A 196 19.07 -5.99 -4.53
CA THR A 196 19.03 -4.74 -3.77
C THR A 196 17.59 -4.27 -3.71
N TYR A 197 16.86 -4.68 -2.66
CA TYR A 197 15.55 -4.13 -2.36
C TYR A 197 15.76 -2.86 -1.52
N VAL A 198 15.54 -1.67 -2.09
CA VAL A 198 15.81 -0.40 -1.40
C VAL A 198 14.51 0.24 -0.94
N CYS A 199 14.35 0.20 0.39
CA CYS A 199 13.46 0.95 1.30
C CYS A 199 12.04 0.45 1.61
N PRO A 200 11.58 0.68 2.87
CA PRO A 200 12.29 1.32 3.99
C PRO A 200 12.51 0.34 5.16
N ASN A 201 13.75 -0.16 5.29
CA ASN A 201 14.48 -0.43 6.55
C ASN A 201 15.84 -1.05 6.19
N THR A 202 16.92 -0.73 6.92
CA THR A 202 18.16 -1.52 7.08
C THR A 202 17.97 -3.00 7.47
N ALA A 203 16.80 -3.38 8.00
CA ALA A 203 16.39 -4.75 8.28
C ALA A 203 15.63 -5.42 7.11
N GLN A 204 15.23 -4.64 6.09
CA GLN A 204 14.69 -5.14 4.81
C GLN A 204 15.66 -4.93 3.63
N THR A 205 16.68 -4.10 3.82
CA THR A 205 17.91 -4.12 3.02
C THR A 205 18.84 -5.13 3.67
N ALA A 206 18.70 -6.41 3.32
CA ALA A 206 19.90 -7.21 3.33
C ALA A 206 20.49 -7.20 1.92
N ALA A 207 21.81 -7.03 1.85
CA ALA A 207 22.56 -7.60 0.74
C ALA A 207 22.42 -9.12 0.90
N TYR A 208 21.45 -9.70 0.21
CA TYR A 208 21.26 -11.15 0.27
C TYR A 208 22.22 -11.79 -0.73
N THR A 209 23.15 -12.60 -0.24
CA THR A 209 23.78 -13.64 -1.07
C THR A 209 22.71 -14.66 -1.41
N CYS A 210 22.37 -14.77 -2.69
CA CYS A 210 21.42 -15.76 -3.15
C CYS A 210 21.93 -17.17 -2.81
N THR A 211 21.06 -18.03 -2.28
CA THR A 211 21.38 -19.45 -2.15
C THR A 211 21.30 -20.09 -3.53
N ALA A 212 22.33 -20.84 -3.92
CA ALA A 212 22.34 -21.55 -5.20
C ALA A 212 21.11 -22.47 -5.27
N ALA A 213 20.40 -22.44 -6.40
CA ALA A 213 19.33 -23.39 -6.66
C ALA A 213 19.87 -24.82 -6.47
N PRO A 214 19.13 -25.72 -5.80
CA PRO A 214 19.54 -27.12 -5.71
C PRO A 214 19.76 -27.66 -7.13
N ALA A 215 20.92 -28.26 -7.37
CA ALA A 215 21.21 -28.86 -8.65
C ALA A 215 20.09 -29.87 -8.99
N ALA A 216 19.48 -29.70 -10.16
CA ALA A 216 18.49 -30.66 -10.65
C ALA A 216 19.16 -32.05 -10.75
N PRO A 217 18.44 -33.13 -10.36
CA PRO A 217 18.97 -34.50 -10.43
C PRO A 217 19.27 -34.97 -11.85
#